data_AF-A0A6V7PHK3-F1
#
_entry.id   AF-A0A6V7PHK3-F1
#
_cell.length_a   1.000
_cell.length_b   1.000
_cell.length_c   1.000
_cell.angle_alpha   90.00
_cell.angle_beta   90.00
_cell.angle_gamma   90.00
#
_symmetry.space_group_name_H-M   'P 1'
#
loop_
_entity.id
_entity.type
_entity.pdbx_description
1 polymer ?
#
loop_
_entity_poly.entity_id
_entity_poly.type
_entity_poly.pdbx_seq_one_letter_code
_entity_poly.pdbx_strand_id
1 'polypeptide(L)'
;MLLCDMAHISGLVAAQEAANPFEYCDVVTTTTHKSLRGPRSGMIFYRKGPKPPKKGQPEDAVYDYEDKINFAVFPSLQGGPHNHQIAALAVALKQATTPGFKAYAKQVKANAVALGNYLMNKGYKLVTGGTENHLVLWDLRPLGLTGNKVEKLCDLCNITVNKNAVFGDSSALAPGGVRIGAPAMTSRGLVEKDFEQIAEFLHQAVTLC
;
A
#
# COMPACT_ATOMS: atom_id res chain seq x y z
N MET A 1 -12.55 -9.12 -17.79
CA MET A 1 -11.18 -8.93 -17.28
C MET A 1 -11.29 -8.41 -15.87
N LEU A 2 -10.60 -9.02 -14.92
CA LEU A 2 -10.42 -8.51 -13.57
C LEU A 2 -8.96 -8.08 -13.38
N LEU A 3 -8.76 -6.82 -13.03
CA LEU A 3 -7.44 -6.25 -12.73
C LEU A 3 -7.34 -5.92 -11.24
N CYS A 4 -6.24 -6.32 -10.61
CA CYS A 4 -5.86 -5.85 -9.28
C CYS A 4 -4.63 -4.95 -9.37
N ASP A 5 -4.73 -3.72 -8.86
CA ASP A 5 -3.55 -2.90 -8.57
C ASP A 5 -3.15 -3.14 -7.11
N MET A 6 -2.07 -3.91 -6.91
CA MET A 6 -1.56 -4.27 -5.59
C MET A 6 -0.45 -3.32 -5.10
N ALA A 7 -0.26 -2.14 -5.72
CA ALA A 7 0.87 -1.25 -5.48
C ALA A 7 1.20 -1.01 -4.00
N HIS A 8 0.19 -0.80 -3.16
CA HIS A 8 0.38 -0.53 -1.74
C HIS A 8 0.74 -1.78 -0.92
N ILE A 9 0.28 -2.95 -1.32
CA ILE A 9 0.38 -4.20 -0.55
C ILE A 9 1.31 -5.24 -1.19
N SER A 10 2.00 -4.91 -2.27
CA SER A 10 2.83 -5.86 -3.02
C SER A 10 3.90 -6.56 -2.18
N GLY A 11 4.49 -5.89 -1.19
CA GLY A 11 5.38 -6.53 -0.23
C GLY A 11 4.67 -7.52 0.70
N LEU A 12 3.45 -7.20 1.14
CA LEU A 12 2.64 -8.10 1.97
C LEU A 12 2.20 -9.33 1.16
N VAL A 13 1.78 -9.14 -0.09
CA VAL A 13 1.43 -10.24 -1.01
C VAL A 13 2.65 -11.14 -1.26
N ALA A 14 3.82 -10.56 -1.57
CA ALA A 14 5.05 -11.33 -1.78
C ALA A 14 5.47 -12.14 -0.54
N ALA A 15 5.21 -11.62 0.66
CA ALA A 15 5.46 -12.31 1.93
C ALA A 15 4.36 -13.31 2.33
N GLN A 16 3.28 -13.43 1.56
CA GLN A 16 2.07 -14.21 1.87
C GLN A 16 1.36 -13.74 3.15
N GLU A 17 1.42 -12.44 3.42
CA GLU A 17 0.78 -11.78 4.57
C GLU A 17 -0.48 -11.00 4.18
N ALA A 18 -0.89 -11.07 2.91
CA ALA A 18 -2.14 -10.56 2.38
C ALA A 18 -2.73 -11.57 1.38
N ALA A 19 -4.03 -11.47 1.08
CA ALA A 19 -4.68 -12.31 0.09
C ALA A 19 -3.97 -12.23 -1.26
N ASN A 20 -3.88 -13.36 -1.95
CA ASN A 20 -3.14 -13.49 -3.20
C ASN A 20 -4.02 -13.09 -4.40
N PRO A 21 -3.86 -11.90 -5.00
CA PRO A 21 -4.72 -11.47 -6.10
C PRO A 21 -4.54 -12.33 -7.36
N PHE A 22 -3.40 -13.02 -7.50
CA PHE A 22 -3.07 -13.84 -8.67
C PHE A 22 -4.00 -15.06 -8.82
N GLU A 23 -4.64 -15.52 -7.74
CA GLU A 23 -5.60 -16.64 -7.76
C GLU A 23 -6.83 -16.32 -8.62
N TYR A 24 -7.26 -15.06 -8.64
CA TYR A 24 -8.52 -14.65 -9.26
C TYR A 24 -8.36 -13.65 -10.40
N CYS A 25 -7.31 -12.83 -10.38
CA CYS A 25 -7.17 -11.74 -11.34
C CYS A 25 -6.56 -12.21 -12.67
N ASP A 26 -7.00 -11.58 -13.76
CA ASP A 26 -6.45 -11.77 -15.10
C ASP A 26 -5.13 -11.01 -15.26
N VAL A 27 -5.08 -9.80 -14.69
CA VAL A 27 -3.93 -8.88 -14.72
C VAL A 27 -3.69 -8.35 -13.31
N VAL A 28 -2.43 -8.28 -12.90
CA VAL A 28 -2.02 -7.66 -11.62
C VAL A 28 -0.98 -6.60 -11.92
N THR A 29 -1.25 -5.35 -11.56
CA THR A 29 -0.30 -4.24 -11.66
C THR A 29 0.28 -3.92 -10.28
N THR A 30 1.49 -3.39 -10.25
CA THR A 30 2.08 -2.93 -8.99
C THR A 30 3.15 -1.89 -9.21
N THR A 31 3.31 -1.00 -8.23
CA THR A 31 4.55 -0.26 -8.02
C THR A 31 5.55 -1.08 -7.21
N THR A 32 6.84 -0.75 -7.31
CA THR A 32 7.91 -1.54 -6.68
C THR A 32 8.56 -0.88 -5.44
N HIS A 33 8.17 0.35 -5.10
CA HIS A 33 8.83 1.18 -4.07
C HIS A 33 8.10 1.32 -2.73
N LYS A 34 6.89 0.76 -2.61
CA LYS A 34 6.07 0.89 -1.40
C LYS A 34 6.42 -0.21 -0.40
N SER A 35 5.47 -1.07 -0.03
CA SER A 35 5.72 -2.20 0.86
C SER A 35 6.77 -3.18 0.32
N LEU A 36 6.96 -3.25 -1.01
CA LEU A 36 8.00 -4.07 -1.66
C LEU A 36 9.44 -3.50 -1.48
N ARG A 37 9.58 -2.22 -1.08
CA ARG A 37 10.86 -1.60 -0.68
C ARG A 37 11.97 -1.59 -1.77
N GLY A 38 11.58 -1.58 -3.05
CA GLY A 38 12.48 -1.46 -4.19
C GLY A 38 12.58 -0.05 -4.79
N PRO A 39 13.11 0.09 -6.01
CA PRO A 39 13.21 1.38 -6.70
C PRO A 39 11.83 1.87 -7.16
N ARG A 40 11.73 3.14 -7.58
CA ARG A 40 10.51 3.68 -8.20
C ARG A 40 10.31 3.14 -9.62
N SER A 41 9.65 1.99 -9.76
CA SER A 41 9.26 1.39 -11.04
C SER A 41 7.87 0.75 -10.94
N GLY A 42 7.40 0.15 -12.03
CA GLY A 42 6.16 -0.62 -12.13
C GLY A 42 6.38 -2.00 -12.76
N MET A 43 5.46 -2.93 -12.48
CA MET A 43 5.35 -4.24 -13.14
C MET A 43 3.90 -4.50 -13.54
N ILE A 44 3.71 -5.21 -14.65
CA ILE A 44 2.42 -5.69 -15.13
C ILE A 44 2.51 -7.20 -15.27
N PHE A 45 1.85 -7.94 -14.38
CA PHE A 45 1.69 -9.38 -14.48
C PHE A 45 0.42 -9.70 -15.26
N TYR A 46 0.46 -10.74 -16.07
CA TYR A 46 -0.67 -11.18 -16.88
C TYR A 46 -0.72 -12.70 -16.99
N ARG A 47 -1.95 -13.24 -17.06
CA ARG A 47 -2.15 -14.66 -17.33
C ARG A 47 -1.72 -15.02 -18.75
N LYS A 48 -1.18 -16.23 -18.90
CA LYS A 48 -0.81 -16.88 -20.15
C LYS A 48 -1.40 -18.29 -20.19
N GLY A 49 -1.52 -18.88 -21.38
CA GLY A 49 -1.95 -20.27 -21.54
C GLY A 49 -3.48 -20.45 -21.51
N PRO A 50 -3.96 -21.69 -21.29
CA PRO A 50 -5.38 -22.02 -21.34
C PRO A 50 -6.21 -21.21 -20.34
N LYS A 51 -7.39 -20.76 -20.76
CA LYS A 51 -8.34 -20.10 -19.87
C LYS A 51 -9.14 -21.13 -19.07
N PRO A 52 -9.55 -20.81 -17.84
CA PRO A 52 -10.44 -21.68 -17.07
C PRO A 52 -11.79 -21.86 -17.80
N PRO A 53 -12.49 -22.99 -17.64
CA PRO A 53 -13.75 -23.25 -18.31
C PRO A 53 -14.82 -22.20 -17.99
N LYS A 54 -15.50 -21.70 -19.03
CA LYS A 54 -16.65 -20.79 -18.88
C LYS A 54 -17.72 -21.16 -19.89
N LYS A 55 -18.99 -21.13 -19.47
CA LYS A 55 -20.12 -21.42 -20.36
C LYS A 55 -20.12 -20.49 -21.57
N GLY A 56 -20.18 -21.07 -22.77
CA GLY A 56 -20.15 -20.32 -24.04
C GLY A 56 -18.74 -19.91 -24.50
N GLN A 57 -17.69 -20.36 -23.81
CA GLN A 57 -16.31 -20.18 -24.24
C GLN A 57 -15.89 -21.33 -25.17
N PRO A 58 -15.15 -21.05 -26.26
CA PRO A 58 -14.53 -22.09 -27.08
C PRO A 58 -13.65 -23.02 -26.24
N GLU A 59 -13.65 -24.33 -26.55
CA GLU A 59 -12.92 -25.36 -25.77
C GLU A 59 -11.42 -25.06 -25.66
N ASP A 60 -10.79 -24.56 -26.73
CA ASP A 60 -9.35 -24.25 -26.78
C ASP A 60 -9.04 -22.76 -26.53
N ALA A 61 -9.86 -22.06 -25.76
CA ALA A 61 -9.65 -20.65 -25.52
C ALA A 61 -8.38 -20.37 -24.68
N VAL A 62 -7.45 -19.60 -25.23
CA VAL A 62 -6.17 -19.22 -24.61
C VAL A 62 -6.19 -17.73 -24.22
N TYR A 63 -5.40 -17.36 -23.21
CA TYR A 63 -5.10 -15.96 -22.88
C TYR A 63 -4.20 -15.30 -23.93
N ASP A 64 -4.57 -14.10 -24.34
CA ASP A 64 -3.92 -13.28 -25.38
C ASP A 64 -3.37 -11.97 -24.82
N TYR A 65 -3.03 -11.94 -23.52
CA TYR A 65 -2.61 -10.73 -22.83
C TYR A 65 -1.15 -10.35 -23.09
N GLU A 66 -0.26 -11.33 -23.27
CA GLU A 66 1.19 -11.11 -23.37
C GLU A 66 1.55 -10.11 -24.46
N ASP A 67 1.18 -10.41 -25.71
CA ASP A 67 1.53 -9.55 -26.86
C ASP A 67 0.87 -8.18 -26.74
N LYS A 68 -0.39 -8.13 -26.29
CA LYS A 68 -1.15 -6.89 -26.14
C LYS A 68 -0.55 -5.97 -25.08
N ILE A 69 -0.15 -6.51 -23.93
CA ILE A 69 0.44 -5.73 -22.84
C ILE A 69 1.85 -5.30 -23.21
N ASN A 70 2.68 -6.20 -23.76
CA ASN A 70 4.03 -5.86 -24.20
C ASN A 70 3.99 -4.76 -25.26
N PHE A 71 3.12 -4.88 -26.28
CA PHE A 71 2.92 -3.86 -27.32
C PHE A 71 2.45 -2.52 -26.76
N ALA A 72 1.51 -2.55 -25.81
CA ALA A 72 1.00 -1.34 -25.16
C ALA A 72 2.11 -0.60 -24.40
N VAL A 73 3.01 -1.32 -23.71
CA VAL A 73 4.19 -0.70 -23.06
C VAL A 73 5.14 -0.14 -24.12
N PHE A 74 5.53 -0.97 -25.09
CA PHE A 74 6.39 -0.58 -26.20
C PHE A 74 6.01 -1.38 -27.46
N PRO A 75 5.77 -0.72 -28.61
CA PRO A 75 6.11 0.67 -28.93
C PRO A 75 5.00 1.70 -28.67
N SER A 76 3.85 1.32 -28.08
CA SER A 76 2.68 2.20 -28.08
C SER A 76 2.77 3.40 -27.14
N LEU A 77 3.29 3.25 -25.92
CA LEU A 77 3.24 4.31 -24.89
C LEU A 77 4.62 4.82 -24.46
N GLN A 78 5.59 3.92 -24.22
CA GLN A 78 6.93 4.29 -23.75
C GLN A 78 7.98 4.17 -24.86
N GLY A 79 9.15 4.76 -24.62
CA GLY A 79 10.35 4.62 -25.44
C GLY A 79 11.37 3.64 -24.85
N GLY A 80 12.64 4.06 -24.74
CA GLY A 80 13.72 3.22 -24.22
C GLY A 80 13.54 2.84 -22.74
N PRO A 81 13.78 1.58 -22.35
CA PRO A 81 13.63 1.14 -20.96
C PRO A 81 14.74 1.69 -20.05
N HIS A 82 14.39 1.98 -18.79
CA HIS A 82 15.34 2.42 -17.78
C HIS A 82 16.05 1.23 -17.12
N ASN A 83 17.08 0.69 -17.78
CA ASN A 83 17.80 -0.51 -17.34
C ASN A 83 18.38 -0.43 -15.93
N HIS A 84 18.80 0.76 -15.47
CA HIS A 84 19.26 0.98 -14.11
C HIS A 84 18.15 0.74 -13.06
N GLN A 85 16.90 1.06 -13.39
CA GLN A 85 15.75 0.75 -12.52
C GLN A 85 15.38 -0.73 -12.56
N ILE A 86 15.51 -1.38 -13.73
CA ILE A 86 15.29 -2.83 -13.88
C ILE A 86 16.31 -3.61 -13.05
N ALA A 87 17.59 -3.22 -13.10
CA ALA A 87 18.64 -3.82 -12.28
C ALA A 87 18.37 -3.66 -10.77
N ALA A 88 18.03 -2.45 -10.33
CA ALA A 88 17.67 -2.19 -8.93
C ALA A 88 16.40 -2.97 -8.51
N LEU A 89 15.44 -3.16 -9.42
CA LEU A 89 14.23 -3.95 -9.17
C LEU A 89 14.57 -5.42 -8.96
N ALA A 90 15.45 -5.99 -9.78
CA ALA A 90 15.89 -7.38 -9.61
C ALA A 90 16.53 -7.61 -8.23
N VAL A 91 17.33 -6.65 -7.74
CA VAL A 91 17.89 -6.68 -6.38
C VAL A 91 16.78 -6.68 -5.32
N ALA A 92 15.81 -5.77 -5.43
CA ALA A 92 14.70 -5.67 -4.49
C ALA A 92 13.82 -6.94 -4.49
N LEU A 93 13.55 -7.53 -5.66
CA LEU A 93 12.81 -8.79 -5.79
C LEU A 93 13.57 -9.94 -5.11
N LYS A 94 14.90 -10.02 -5.27
CA LYS A 94 15.73 -10.99 -4.54
C LYS A 94 15.67 -10.78 -3.03
N GLN A 95 15.64 -9.54 -2.55
CA GLN A 95 15.47 -9.26 -1.12
C GLN A 95 14.09 -9.70 -0.61
N ALA A 96 13.05 -9.51 -1.42
CA ALA A 96 11.67 -9.82 -1.07
C ALA A 96 11.38 -11.33 -0.90
N THR A 97 12.21 -12.22 -1.48
CA THR A 97 12.07 -13.68 -1.31
C THR A 97 12.71 -14.23 -0.04
N THR A 98 13.37 -13.38 0.76
CA THR A 98 14.11 -13.84 1.95
C THR A 98 13.18 -14.06 3.16
N PRO A 99 13.52 -14.98 4.08
CA PRO A 99 12.78 -15.13 5.33
C PRO A 99 12.73 -13.83 6.17
N GLY A 100 13.80 -13.04 6.15
CA GLY A 100 13.85 -11.74 6.81
C GLY A 100 12.84 -10.73 6.26
N PHE A 101 12.54 -10.78 4.96
CA PHE A 101 11.49 -9.93 4.38
C PHE A 101 10.09 -10.35 4.83
N LYS A 102 9.82 -11.66 4.98
CA LYS A 102 8.56 -12.14 5.56
C LYS A 102 8.40 -11.72 7.02
N ALA A 103 9.48 -11.77 7.82
CA ALA A 103 9.47 -11.24 9.18
C ALA A 103 9.17 -9.72 9.20
N TYR A 104 9.79 -8.95 8.30
CA TYR A 104 9.48 -7.54 8.11
C TYR A 104 8.00 -7.29 7.77
N ALA A 105 7.41 -8.05 6.83
CA ALA A 105 6.02 -7.88 6.43
C ALA A 105 5.03 -8.17 7.59
N LYS A 106 5.32 -9.20 8.40
CA LYS A 106 4.57 -9.47 9.64
C LYS A 106 4.66 -8.30 10.62
N GLN A 107 5.87 -7.79 10.86
CA GLN A 107 6.08 -6.65 11.75
C GLN A 107 5.37 -5.39 11.25
N VAL A 108 5.32 -5.15 9.94
CA VAL A 108 4.58 -4.02 9.35
C VAL A 108 3.10 -4.07 9.72
N LYS A 109 2.46 -5.24 9.62
CA LYS A 109 1.06 -5.41 10.00
C LYS A 109 0.86 -5.25 11.51
N ALA A 110 1.71 -5.89 12.31
CA ALA A 110 1.66 -5.78 13.77
C ALA A 110 1.78 -4.33 14.24
N ASN A 111 2.73 -3.58 13.67
CA ASN A 111 2.93 -2.16 13.95
C ASN A 111 1.73 -1.29 13.56
N ALA A 112 1.10 -1.56 12.41
CA ALA A 112 -0.09 -0.83 11.98
C ALA A 112 -1.29 -1.10 12.92
N VAL A 113 -1.45 -2.34 13.39
CA VAL A 113 -2.45 -2.72 14.38
C VAL A 113 -2.17 -2.06 15.74
N ALA A 114 -0.93 -2.08 16.22
CA ALA A 114 -0.54 -1.44 17.49
C ALA A 114 -0.83 0.07 17.48
N LEU A 115 -0.42 0.76 16.41
CA LEU A 115 -0.73 2.17 16.18
C LEU A 115 -2.25 2.42 16.19
N GLY A 116 -3.01 1.61 15.45
CA GLY A 116 -4.45 1.75 15.34
C GLY A 116 -5.16 1.56 16.68
N ASN A 117 -4.81 0.51 17.40
CA ASN A 117 -5.36 0.21 18.73
C ASN A 117 -5.07 1.32 19.73
N TYR A 118 -3.83 1.85 19.74
CA TYR A 118 -3.48 2.95 20.62
C TYR A 118 -4.33 4.20 20.33
N LEU A 119 -4.47 4.59 19.06
CA LEU A 119 -5.30 5.74 18.68
C LEU A 119 -6.78 5.53 19.07
N MET A 120 -7.32 4.33 18.86
CA MET A 120 -8.70 4.01 19.28
C MET A 120 -8.88 4.05 20.80
N ASN A 121 -7.89 3.58 21.57
CA ASN A 121 -7.91 3.66 23.04
C ASN A 121 -7.89 5.12 23.55
N LYS A 122 -7.35 6.05 22.76
CA LYS A 122 -7.43 7.50 23.02
C LYS A 122 -8.76 8.13 22.58
N GLY A 123 -9.72 7.34 22.10
CA GLY A 123 -11.04 7.79 21.68
C GLY A 123 -11.13 8.25 20.22
N TYR A 124 -10.10 8.00 19.41
CA TYR A 124 -10.11 8.40 18.00
C TYR A 124 -10.85 7.41 17.10
N LYS A 125 -11.47 7.96 16.05
CA LYS A 125 -12.22 7.19 15.05
C LYS A 125 -11.33 6.76 13.89
N LEU A 126 -11.09 5.47 13.75
CA LEU A 126 -10.51 4.90 12.54
C LEU A 126 -11.61 4.44 11.58
N VAL A 127 -11.39 4.66 10.29
CA VAL A 127 -12.22 4.05 9.24
C VAL A 127 -12.11 2.52 9.39
N THR A 128 -13.25 1.84 9.29
CA THR A 128 -13.44 0.39 9.58
C THR A 128 -13.07 -0.08 11.00
N GLY A 129 -12.68 0.81 11.93
CA GLY A 129 -12.36 0.43 13.30
C GLY A 129 -11.07 -0.40 13.47
N GLY A 130 -10.13 -0.32 12.51
CA GLY A 130 -8.90 -1.10 12.57
C GLY A 130 -8.20 -1.21 11.21
N THR A 131 -7.34 -2.22 11.07
CA THR A 131 -6.63 -2.52 9.82
C THR A 131 -6.23 -3.98 9.74
N GLU A 132 -6.15 -4.49 8.51
CA GLU A 132 -5.63 -5.82 8.18
C GLU A 132 -4.34 -5.73 7.31
N ASN A 133 -3.85 -4.51 7.06
CA ASN A 133 -2.72 -4.26 6.18
C ASN A 133 -1.68 -3.31 6.83
N HIS A 134 -0.95 -2.54 6.02
CA HIS A 134 0.17 -1.70 6.43
C HIS A 134 -0.20 -0.26 6.83
N LEU A 135 -1.48 0.13 6.77
CA LEU A 135 -1.92 1.50 7.06
C LEU A 135 -3.16 1.56 7.95
N VAL A 136 -3.37 2.71 8.58
CA VAL A 136 -4.63 3.11 9.20
C VAL A 136 -5.14 4.40 8.53
N LEU A 137 -6.45 4.56 8.47
CA LEU A 137 -7.11 5.78 7.99
C LEU A 137 -7.91 6.39 9.13
N TRP A 138 -7.47 7.56 9.58
CA TRP A 138 -8.01 8.24 10.76
C TRP A 138 -8.99 9.34 10.33
N ASP A 139 -10.25 9.22 10.76
CA ASP A 139 -11.31 10.21 10.55
C ASP A 139 -11.24 11.28 11.66
N LEU A 140 -10.86 12.49 11.28
CA LEU A 140 -10.65 13.63 12.17
C LEU A 140 -11.91 14.50 12.34
N ARG A 141 -12.94 14.28 11.51
CA ARG A 141 -14.19 15.07 11.55
C ARG A 141 -14.91 15.04 12.90
N PRO A 142 -14.94 13.93 13.67
CA PRO A 142 -15.52 13.93 15.02
C PRO A 142 -14.84 14.92 15.98
N LEU A 143 -13.61 15.34 15.68
CA LEU A 143 -12.85 16.34 16.45
C LEU A 143 -13.04 17.76 15.91
N GLY A 144 -13.84 17.97 14.86
CA GLY A 144 -13.95 19.27 14.18
C GLY A 144 -12.68 19.69 13.42
N LEU A 145 -11.75 18.76 13.19
CA LEU A 145 -10.48 19.01 12.50
C LEU A 145 -10.52 18.54 11.04
N THR A 146 -9.69 19.17 10.23
CA THR A 146 -9.44 18.77 8.84
C THR A 146 -8.03 18.21 8.71
N GLY A 147 -7.86 17.24 7.81
CA GLY A 147 -6.59 16.54 7.61
C GLY A 147 -5.44 17.46 7.22
N ASN A 148 -5.70 18.57 6.52
CA ASN A 148 -4.66 19.54 6.16
C ASN A 148 -4.11 20.34 7.36
N LYS A 149 -4.93 20.58 8.40
CA LYS A 149 -4.46 21.24 9.63
C LYS A 149 -3.50 20.31 10.39
N VAL A 150 -3.94 19.06 10.59
CA VAL A 150 -3.13 18.03 11.26
C VAL A 150 -1.86 17.72 10.46
N GLU A 151 -1.96 17.55 9.13
CA GLU A 151 -0.80 17.35 8.25
C GLU A 151 0.23 18.48 8.41
N LYS A 152 -0.20 19.74 8.36
CA LYS A 152 0.69 20.90 8.48
C LYS A 152 1.35 21.00 9.85
N LEU A 153 0.61 20.78 10.94
CA LEU A 153 1.17 20.83 12.29
C LEU A 153 2.16 19.68 12.50
N CYS A 154 1.80 18.46 12.09
CA CYS A 154 2.70 17.32 12.15
C CYS A 154 4.01 17.58 11.38
N ASP A 155 3.95 18.18 10.19
CA ASP A 155 5.14 18.48 9.39
C ASP A 155 6.10 19.46 10.10
N LEU A 156 5.56 20.48 10.79
CA LEU A 156 6.34 21.39 11.64
C LEU A 156 7.01 20.68 12.84
N CYS A 157 6.46 19.55 13.26
CA CYS A 157 7.00 18.70 14.32
C CYS A 157 7.87 17.54 13.79
N ASN A 158 8.25 17.55 12.50
CA ASN A 158 8.98 16.47 11.82
C ASN A 158 8.23 15.12 11.80
N ILE A 159 6.90 15.15 11.78
CA ILE A 159 6.01 14.01 11.61
C ILE A 159 5.36 14.12 10.23
N THR A 160 5.90 13.41 9.23
CA THR A 160 5.33 13.43 7.88
C THR A 160 4.18 12.45 7.75
N VAL A 161 2.95 12.97 7.69
CA VAL A 161 1.72 12.24 7.34
C VAL A 161 1.12 12.83 6.06
N ASN A 162 0.03 12.25 5.57
CA ASN A 162 -0.70 12.82 4.44
C ASN A 162 -2.19 12.93 4.75
N LYS A 163 -2.76 14.12 4.53
CA LYS A 163 -4.20 14.35 4.52
C LYS A 163 -4.84 13.47 3.46
N ASN A 164 -5.93 12.81 3.81
CA ASN A 164 -6.56 11.82 2.95
C ASN A 164 -8.07 11.95 3.06
N ALA A 165 -8.75 11.86 1.92
CA ALA A 165 -10.21 11.80 1.89
C ALA A 165 -10.71 10.60 2.71
N VAL A 166 -11.79 10.82 3.44
CA VAL A 166 -12.61 9.78 4.06
C VAL A 166 -13.99 9.79 3.42
N PHE A 167 -14.79 8.73 3.65
CA PHE A 167 -16.11 8.62 3.04
C PHE A 167 -16.97 9.86 3.33
N GLY A 168 -17.52 10.45 2.26
CA GLY A 168 -18.37 11.64 2.32
C GLY A 168 -17.63 12.98 2.16
N ASP A 169 -16.31 13.00 2.02
CA ASP A 169 -15.58 14.25 1.75
C ASP A 169 -15.84 14.75 0.31
N SER A 170 -15.99 16.08 0.19
CA SER A 170 -16.07 16.79 -1.10
C SER A 170 -14.82 17.61 -1.41
N SER A 171 -14.01 17.94 -0.40
CA SER A 171 -12.82 18.79 -0.54
C SER A 171 -11.54 17.97 -0.62
N ALA A 172 -10.79 18.14 -1.72
CA ALA A 172 -9.45 17.58 -1.84
C ALA A 172 -8.39 18.39 -1.06
N LEU A 173 -8.60 19.70 -0.88
CA LEU A 173 -7.66 20.59 -0.18
C LEU A 173 -7.76 20.44 1.34
N ALA A 174 -8.96 20.22 1.86
CA ALA A 174 -9.25 20.06 3.29
C ALA A 174 -10.13 18.82 3.52
N PRO A 175 -9.60 17.61 3.28
CA PRO A 175 -10.32 16.38 3.55
C PRO A 175 -10.47 16.14 5.06
N GLY A 176 -11.34 15.23 5.45
CA GLY A 176 -11.69 14.93 6.83
C GLY A 176 -10.75 13.96 7.55
N GLY A 177 -9.69 13.43 6.91
CA GLY A 177 -8.83 12.44 7.55
C GLY A 177 -7.34 12.55 7.23
N VAL A 178 -6.57 11.69 7.89
CA VAL A 178 -5.15 11.48 7.64
C VAL A 178 -4.86 9.98 7.49
N ARG A 179 -3.94 9.64 6.58
CA ARG A 179 -3.51 8.27 6.32
C ARG A 179 -2.11 8.06 6.87
N ILE A 180 -1.94 7.03 7.70
CA ILE A 180 -0.67 6.74 8.38
C ILE A 180 -0.25 5.31 8.04
N GLY A 181 1.01 5.11 7.66
CA GLY A 181 1.53 3.81 7.23
C GLY A 181 2.76 3.36 8.00
N ALA A 182 2.84 2.06 8.29
CA ALA A 182 3.94 1.44 9.03
C ALA A 182 5.23 1.07 8.23
N PRO A 183 5.25 0.88 6.89
CA PRO A 183 6.41 0.30 6.18
C PRO A 183 7.75 1.02 6.39
N ALA A 184 7.75 2.36 6.35
CA ALA A 184 8.97 3.15 6.40
C ALA A 184 9.65 3.04 7.77
N MET A 185 8.90 3.25 8.85
CA MET A 185 9.44 3.19 10.20
C MET A 185 9.77 1.76 10.64
N THR A 186 8.99 0.77 10.19
CA THR A 186 9.33 -0.65 10.42
C THR A 186 10.63 -1.04 9.71
N SER A 187 10.90 -0.50 8.53
CA SER A 187 12.18 -0.72 7.83
C SER A 187 13.39 -0.14 8.60
N ARG A 188 13.16 0.79 9.55
CA ARG A 188 14.18 1.32 10.47
C ARG A 188 14.32 0.50 11.75
N GLY A 189 13.61 -0.63 11.86
CA GLY A 189 13.68 -1.53 13.00
C GLY A 189 12.70 -1.24 14.13
N LEU A 190 11.74 -0.32 13.95
CA LEU A 190 10.72 -0.05 14.96
C LEU A 190 9.73 -1.21 15.08
N VAL A 191 9.32 -1.47 16.32
CA VAL A 191 8.35 -2.51 16.71
C VAL A 191 7.13 -1.88 17.40
N GLU A 192 6.21 -2.70 17.91
CA GLU A 192 4.89 -2.28 18.39
C GLU A 192 4.98 -1.17 19.45
N LYS A 193 5.86 -1.33 20.45
CA LYS A 193 6.09 -0.33 21.51
C LYS A 193 6.51 1.04 20.96
N ASP A 194 7.29 1.04 19.87
CA ASP A 194 7.75 2.28 19.24
C ASP A 194 6.63 2.90 18.40
N PHE A 195 5.71 2.09 17.87
CA PHE A 195 4.51 2.57 17.19
C PHE A 195 3.44 3.10 18.15
N GLU A 196 3.35 2.58 19.37
CA GLU A 196 2.58 3.19 20.45
C GLU A 196 3.15 4.57 20.82
N GLN A 197 4.47 4.70 20.89
CA GLN A 197 5.12 6.01 21.07
C GLN A 197 4.88 6.97 19.89
N ILE A 198 4.88 6.48 18.66
CA ILE A 198 4.47 7.27 17.48
C ILE A 198 3.00 7.71 17.61
N ALA A 199 2.11 6.83 18.05
CA ALA A 199 0.70 7.15 18.28
C ALA A 199 0.53 8.22 19.37
N GLU A 200 1.36 8.19 20.42
CA GLU A 200 1.38 9.22 21.45
C GLU A 200 1.84 10.58 20.89
N PHE A 201 2.87 10.62 20.04
CA PHE A 201 3.25 11.87 19.38
C PHE A 201 2.16 12.41 18.45
N LEU A 202 1.46 11.53 17.73
CA LEU A 202 0.31 11.91 16.91
C LEU A 202 -0.85 12.43 17.74
N HIS A 203 -1.12 11.82 18.89
CA HIS A 203 -2.11 12.29 19.85
C HIS A 203 -1.77 13.70 20.33
N GLN A 204 -0.53 13.94 20.76
CA GLN A 204 -0.07 15.27 21.18
C GLN A 204 -0.19 16.30 20.06
N ALA A 205 0.19 15.96 18.83
CA ALA A 205 0.06 16.84 17.68
C ALA A 205 -1.41 17.23 17.42
N VAL A 206 -2.34 16.29 17.51
CA VAL A 206 -3.78 16.58 17.35
C VAL A 206 -4.34 17.39 18.51
N THR A 207 -3.88 17.19 19.73
CA THR A 207 -4.28 18.00 20.90
C THR A 207 -3.82 19.46 20.79
N LEU A 208 -2.76 19.75 20.04
CA LEU A 208 -2.28 21.11 19.77
C LEU A 208 -3.05 21.83 18.64
N CYS A 209 -3.86 21.11 17.85
CA CYS A 209 -4.62 21.67 16.71
C CYS A 209 -5.89 22.40 17.14
#